data_AF-A0A2V9VVB6-F1
#
_entry.id   AF-A0A2V9VVB6-F1
#
_cell.length_a   1.000
_cell.length_b   1.000
_cell.length_c   1.000
_cell.angle_alpha   90.00
_cell.angle_beta   90.00
_cell.angle_gamma   90.00
#
_symmetry.space_group_name_H-M   'P 1'
#
loop_
_entity.id
_entity.type
_entity.pdbx_description
1 polymer ?
#
loop_
_entity_poly.entity_id
_entity_poly.type
_entity_poly.pdbx_seq_one_letter_code
_entity_poly.pdbx_strand_id
1 'polypeptide(L)'
;SHANGLGGTPAWAQLTVSGGPSPRTGHSAIYDAQNSRIVIYGGLSAGSVFSDVWILSNANGVAGSPGWTQLTPASPGPPRYDHSAVYDPATNQMIIFGGVITSSPLSPDANVFSLTGANGLQ
;
A
#
# COMPACT_ATOMS: atom_id res chain seq x y z
N SER A 1 15.92 12.66 -2.90
CA SER A 1 17.30 12.56 -2.38
C SER A 1 17.59 13.44 -1.15
N HIS A 2 16.69 14.32 -0.67
CA HIS A 2 17.01 15.29 0.40
C HIS A 2 16.33 15.04 1.77
N ALA A 3 15.70 13.87 1.96
CA ALA A 3 15.02 13.53 3.22
C ALA A 3 15.91 12.69 4.18
N ASN A 4 17.23 12.74 4.02
CA ASN A 4 18.19 12.00 4.84
C ASN A 4 18.89 12.89 5.89
N GLY A 5 18.52 14.17 5.99
CA GLY A 5 19.10 15.11 6.96
C GLY A 5 20.54 15.56 6.63
N LEU A 6 21.09 15.18 5.47
CA LEU A 6 22.48 15.46 5.09
C LEU A 6 22.64 16.62 4.09
N GLY A 7 21.57 17.39 3.83
CA GLY A 7 21.58 18.59 3.00
C GLY A 7 20.47 18.65 1.94
N GLY A 8 20.22 19.87 1.44
CA GLY A 8 19.13 20.21 0.53
C GLY A 8 17.80 20.51 1.25
N THR A 9 16.96 21.35 0.65
CA THR A 9 15.62 21.65 1.19
C THR A 9 14.66 20.53 0.78
N PRO A 10 14.09 19.76 1.71
CA PRO A 10 13.05 18.79 1.37
C PRO A 10 11.86 19.53 0.76
N ALA A 11 11.36 19.03 -0.36
CA ALA A 11 10.23 19.61 -1.07
C ALA A 11 9.17 18.54 -1.30
N TRP A 12 7.92 18.93 -1.07
CA TRP A 12 6.77 18.15 -1.52
C TRP A 12 6.60 18.33 -3.03
N ALA A 13 6.39 17.23 -3.73
CA ALA A 13 6.01 17.22 -5.13
C ALA A 13 4.80 16.30 -5.29
N GLN A 14 3.74 16.83 -5.90
CA GLN A 14 2.58 16.02 -6.25
C GLN A 14 2.89 15.21 -7.51
N LEU A 15 2.70 13.89 -7.45
CA LEU A 15 2.71 13.05 -8.64
C LEU A 15 1.35 13.13 -9.33
N THR A 16 1.34 13.48 -10.62
CA THR A 16 0.12 13.46 -11.43
C THR A 16 -0.10 12.05 -11.95
N VAL A 17 -1.10 11.36 -11.40
CA VAL A 17 -1.48 10.00 -11.76
C VAL A 17 -3.00 9.96 -11.92
N SER A 18 -3.51 9.31 -12.97
CA SER A 18 -4.95 9.09 -13.16
C SER A 18 -5.38 7.70 -12.72
N GLY A 19 -6.66 7.57 -12.34
CA GLY A 19 -7.22 6.32 -11.81
C GLY A 19 -6.66 5.97 -10.42
N GLY A 20 -6.71 4.69 -10.06
CA GLY A 20 -6.18 4.18 -8.80
C GLY A 20 -7.23 3.91 -7.73
N PRO A 21 -6.79 3.64 -6.48
CA PRO A 21 -7.69 3.39 -5.37
C PRO A 21 -8.58 4.61 -5.09
N SER A 22 -9.82 4.35 -4.70
CA SER A 22 -10.72 5.38 -4.15
C SER A 22 -10.10 6.08 -2.92
N PRO A 23 -10.43 7.36 -2.67
CA PRO A 23 -10.01 8.05 -1.45
C PRO A 23 -10.39 7.27 -0.19
N ARG A 24 -9.44 7.06 0.72
CA ARG A 24 -9.57 6.18 1.88
C ARG A 24 -8.64 6.56 3.03
N THR A 25 -8.99 6.17 4.25
CA THR A 25 -8.16 6.30 5.47
C THR A 25 -7.78 4.93 6.02
N GLY A 26 -6.79 4.86 6.91
CA GLY A 26 -6.38 3.62 7.59
C GLY A 26 -5.84 2.52 6.67
N HIS A 27 -5.48 2.86 5.42
CA HIS A 27 -4.82 1.93 4.53
C HIS A 27 -3.34 1.82 4.92
N SER A 28 -2.71 0.72 4.54
CA SER A 28 -1.24 0.59 4.62
C SER A 28 -0.61 0.84 3.26
N ALA A 29 0.64 1.29 3.29
CA ALA A 29 1.48 1.47 2.12
C ALA A 29 2.88 0.91 2.40
N ILE A 30 3.40 0.07 1.50
CA ILE A 30 4.81 -0.35 1.52
C ILE A 30 5.51 0.08 0.23
N TYR A 31 6.83 0.22 0.28
CA TYR A 31 7.64 0.66 -0.85
C TYR A 31 8.70 -0.37 -1.22
N ASP A 32 8.62 -0.87 -2.46
CA ASP A 32 9.67 -1.64 -3.11
C ASP A 32 10.61 -0.66 -3.84
N ALA A 33 11.72 -0.34 -3.19
CA ALA A 33 12.72 0.59 -3.69
C ALA A 33 13.47 0.06 -4.91
N GLN A 34 13.64 -1.27 -5.04
CA GLN A 34 14.37 -1.87 -6.15
C GLN A 34 13.61 -1.70 -7.47
N ASN A 35 12.28 -1.81 -7.42
CA ASN A 35 11.42 -1.71 -8.61
C ASN A 35 10.66 -0.38 -8.72
N SER A 36 10.86 0.54 -7.76
CA SER A 36 10.12 1.81 -7.65
C SER A 36 8.61 1.61 -7.64
N ARG A 37 8.12 0.75 -6.73
CA ARG A 37 6.69 0.42 -6.60
C ARG A 37 6.15 0.68 -5.21
N ILE A 38 4.98 1.29 -5.11
CA ILE A 38 4.20 1.34 -3.85
C ILE A 38 3.08 0.32 -3.93
N VAL A 39 2.89 -0.47 -2.87
CA VAL A 39 1.74 -1.37 -2.71
C VAL A 39 0.82 -0.76 -1.65
N ILE A 40 -0.45 -0.55 -2.01
CA ILE A 40 -1.52 -0.09 -1.10
C ILE A 40 -2.45 -1.26 -0.80
N TYR A 41 -2.81 -1.43 0.47
CA TYR A 41 -3.78 -2.44 0.88
C TYR A 41 -4.85 -1.87 1.82
N GLY A 42 -6.09 -2.28 1.55
CA GLY A 42 -7.24 -2.05 2.41
C GLY A 42 -7.57 -0.57 2.63
N GLY A 43 -8.03 -0.26 3.85
CA GLY A 43 -8.50 1.07 4.25
C GLY A 43 -10.03 1.16 4.33
N LEU A 44 -10.51 2.34 4.71
CA LEU A 44 -11.91 2.65 4.94
C LEU A 44 -12.32 3.88 4.15
N SER A 45 -13.49 3.83 3.51
CA SER A 45 -14.15 5.01 2.93
C SER A 45 -15.65 4.88 2.97
N ALA A 46 -16.35 5.94 3.40
CA ALA A 46 -17.81 6.00 3.47
C ALA A 46 -18.47 4.75 4.14
N GLY A 47 -17.84 4.23 5.20
CA GLY A 47 -18.33 3.04 5.93
C GLY A 47 -17.92 1.69 5.34
N SER A 48 -17.38 1.67 4.12
CA SER A 48 -16.89 0.47 3.42
C SER A 48 -15.42 0.20 3.73
N VAL A 49 -15.14 -0.98 4.25
CA VAL A 49 -13.77 -1.48 4.49
C VAL A 49 -13.29 -2.23 3.25
N PHE A 50 -12.11 -1.89 2.75
CA PHE A 50 -11.55 -2.47 1.54
C PHE A 50 -10.59 -3.63 1.83
N SER A 51 -10.44 -4.50 0.84
CA SER A 51 -9.45 -5.59 0.77
C SER A 51 -8.71 -5.61 -0.58
N ASP A 52 -8.83 -4.54 -1.37
CA ASP A 52 -8.16 -4.39 -2.65
C ASP A 52 -6.66 -4.11 -2.46
N VAL A 53 -5.89 -4.53 -3.45
CA VAL A 53 -4.45 -4.30 -3.55
C VAL A 53 -4.19 -3.43 -4.77
N TRP A 54 -3.46 -2.34 -4.60
CA TRP A 54 -3.08 -1.45 -5.69
C TRP A 54 -1.58 -1.25 -5.75
N ILE A 55 -1.04 -1.21 -6.97
CA ILE A 55 0.37 -0.92 -7.25
C ILE A 55 0.48 0.42 -7.94
N LEU A 56 1.31 1.30 -7.38
CA LEU A 56 1.83 2.45 -8.12
C LEU A 56 3.20 2.09 -8.67
N SER A 57 3.31 1.98 -9.99
CA SER A 57 4.60 1.88 -10.68
C SER A 57 5.27 3.26 -10.80
N ASN A 58 6.60 3.30 -10.94
CA ASN A 58 7.39 4.53 -11.06
C ASN A 58 7.15 5.51 -9.90
N ALA A 59 6.96 4.97 -8.70
CA ALA A 59 6.42 5.69 -7.55
C ALA A 59 7.38 6.75 -6.96
N ASN A 60 8.67 6.68 -7.26
CA ASN A 60 9.63 7.71 -6.83
C ASN A 60 9.65 8.97 -7.72
N GLY A 61 8.92 8.98 -8.84
CA GLY A 61 8.84 10.12 -9.75
C GLY A 61 10.15 10.49 -10.46
N VAL A 62 11.16 9.61 -10.45
CA VAL A 62 12.47 9.88 -11.09
C VAL A 62 12.54 9.35 -12.51
N ALA A 63 11.95 8.18 -12.77
CA ALA A 63 11.99 7.53 -14.08
C ALA A 63 10.62 6.97 -14.45
N GLY A 64 10.22 7.12 -15.71
CA GLY A 64 8.93 6.66 -16.22
C GLY A 64 7.74 7.51 -15.78
N SER A 65 6.56 7.20 -16.32
CA SER A 65 5.30 7.80 -15.88
C SER A 65 4.71 6.96 -14.75
N PRO A 66 4.31 7.54 -13.61
CA PRO A 66 3.59 6.83 -12.58
C PRO A 66 2.26 6.29 -13.11
N GLY A 67 1.89 5.10 -12.68
CA GLY A 67 0.68 4.42 -13.13
C GLY A 67 0.15 3.42 -12.13
N TRP A 68 -1.15 3.49 -11.86
CA TRP A 68 -1.85 2.58 -10.97
C TRP A 68 -2.24 1.27 -11.67
N THR A 69 -2.17 0.16 -10.95
CA THR A 69 -2.70 -1.14 -11.37
C THR A 69 -3.32 -1.82 -10.16
N GLN A 70 -4.57 -2.27 -10.28
CA GLN A 70 -5.20 -3.10 -9.27
C GLN A 70 -4.72 -4.54 -9.44
N LEU A 71 -4.26 -5.18 -8.37
CA LEU A 71 -3.97 -6.61 -8.39
C LEU A 71 -5.23 -7.39 -8.05
N THR A 72 -5.31 -8.59 -8.64
CA THR A 72 -6.34 -9.60 -8.32
C THR A 72 -5.62 -10.83 -7.76
N PRO A 73 -5.33 -10.88 -6.44
CA PRO A 73 -4.73 -12.05 -5.82
C PRO A 73 -5.62 -13.29 -6.01
N ALA A 74 -5.00 -14.46 -6.18
CA ALA A 74 -5.72 -15.72 -6.35
C ALA A 74 -6.62 -16.06 -5.14
N SER A 75 -6.19 -15.63 -3.94
CA SER A 75 -7.00 -15.65 -2.73
C SER A 75 -7.16 -14.21 -2.22
N PRO A 76 -8.39 -13.66 -2.20
CA PRO A 76 -8.63 -12.34 -1.66
C PRO A 76 -8.23 -12.26 -0.18
N GLY A 77 -7.53 -11.20 0.20
CA GLY A 77 -7.24 -10.92 1.60
C GLY A 77 -8.46 -10.42 2.37
N PRO A 78 -8.44 -10.44 3.71
CA PRO A 78 -9.54 -9.97 4.54
C PRO A 78 -9.64 -8.43 4.58
N PRO A 79 -10.83 -7.83 4.40
CA PRO A 79 -10.99 -6.38 4.45
C PRO A 79 -10.57 -5.83 5.81
N ARG A 80 -9.76 -4.75 5.79
CA ARG A 80 -9.27 -4.12 7.02
C ARG A 80 -8.80 -2.69 6.84
N TYR A 81 -8.80 -1.94 7.93
CA TYR A 81 -8.20 -0.60 8.04
C TYR A 81 -7.51 -0.43 9.40
N ASP A 82 -6.72 0.63 9.56
CA ASP A 82 -5.88 0.93 10.74
C ASP A 82 -4.92 -0.21 11.12
N HIS A 83 -4.51 -1.01 10.12
CA HIS A 83 -3.56 -2.09 10.27
C HIS A 83 -2.13 -1.61 9.99
N SER A 84 -1.15 -2.40 10.44
CA SER A 84 0.26 -2.19 10.12
C SER A 84 0.71 -3.09 8.98
N ALA A 85 1.73 -2.67 8.24
CA ALA A 85 2.32 -3.47 7.18
C ALA A 85 3.84 -3.32 7.10
N VAL A 86 4.52 -4.39 6.72
CA VAL A 86 5.95 -4.41 6.38
C VAL A 86 6.15 -5.16 5.07
N TYR A 87 7.27 -4.90 4.38
CA TYR A 87 7.62 -5.55 3.11
C TYR A 87 8.98 -6.23 3.22
N ASP A 88 9.02 -7.50 2.83
CA ASP A 88 10.25 -8.25 2.62
C ASP A 88 10.56 -8.32 1.11
N PRO A 89 11.57 -7.59 0.63
CA PRO A 89 11.95 -7.60 -0.78
C PRO A 89 12.61 -8.93 -1.20
N ALA A 90 13.22 -9.69 -0.28
CA ALA A 90 13.90 -10.93 -0.63
C ALA A 90 12.92 -12.04 -1.02
N THR A 91 11.73 -12.03 -0.41
CA THR A 91 10.66 -13.00 -0.69
C THR A 91 9.48 -12.41 -1.45
N ASN A 92 9.52 -11.11 -1.77
CA ASN A 92 8.42 -10.36 -2.36
C ASN A 92 7.09 -10.53 -1.58
N GLN A 93 7.16 -10.33 -0.27
CA GLN A 93 6.02 -10.50 0.63
C GLN A 93 5.67 -9.23 1.37
N MET A 94 4.39 -8.87 1.37
CA MET A 94 3.83 -7.88 2.29
C MET A 94 3.19 -8.61 3.45
N ILE A 95 3.60 -8.27 4.68
CA ILE A 95 3.07 -8.85 5.91
C ILE A 95 2.25 -7.77 6.60
N ILE A 96 1.01 -8.09 6.94
CA ILE A 96 0.08 -7.20 7.63
C ILE A 96 -0.28 -7.75 9.01
N PHE A 97 -0.46 -6.86 9.99
CA PHE A 97 -0.87 -7.22 11.34
C PHE A 97 -1.97 -6.30 11.86
N GLY A 98 -2.98 -6.94 12.45
CA GLY A 98 -4.08 -6.33 13.17
C GLY A 98 -4.97 -5.44 12.30
N GLY A 99 -5.47 -4.37 12.92
CA GLY A 99 -6.45 -3.47 12.33
C GLY A 99 -7.89 -3.91 12.61
N VAL A 100 -8.84 -3.25 11.96
CA VAL A 100 -10.27 -3.41 12.20
C VAL A 100 -10.98 -3.87 10.92
N ILE A 101 -11.90 -4.83 11.06
CA ILE A 101 -12.64 -5.44 9.94
C ILE A 101 -14.03 -4.83 9.70
N THR A 102 -14.58 -4.11 10.68
CA THR A 102 -15.91 -3.46 10.63
C THR A 102 -15.83 -2.00 11.04
N SER A 103 -16.59 -1.12 10.40
CA SER A 103 -16.65 0.30 10.78
C SER A 103 -17.43 0.57 12.08
N SER A 104 -18.21 -0.41 12.57
CA SER A 104 -18.93 -0.34 13.84
C SER A 104 -19.44 -1.73 14.27
N PRO A 105 -19.28 -2.16 15.54
CA PRO A 105 -18.35 -1.60 16.53
C PRO A 105 -16.88 -1.81 16.10
N LEU A 106 -15.97 -1.00 16.65
CA LEU A 106 -14.53 -1.22 16.46
C LEU A 106 -14.15 -2.56 17.10
N SER A 107 -13.84 -3.56 16.28
CA SER A 107 -13.39 -4.87 16.71
C SER A 107 -11.99 -5.12 16.14
N PRO A 108 -10.92 -4.63 16.81
CA PRO A 108 -9.57 -4.87 16.33
C PRO A 108 -9.25 -6.37 16.39
N ASP A 109 -8.57 -6.88 15.36
CA ASP A 109 -8.04 -8.25 15.34
C ASP A 109 -6.53 -8.26 15.66
N ALA A 110 -6.01 -9.42 16.09
CA ALA A 110 -4.58 -9.66 16.32
C ALA A 110 -4.01 -10.60 15.25
N ASN A 111 -4.64 -10.65 14.08
CA ASN A 111 -4.30 -11.61 13.04
C ASN A 111 -3.13 -11.09 12.21
N VAL A 112 -2.33 -12.03 11.71
CA VAL A 112 -1.23 -11.78 10.77
C VAL A 112 -1.58 -12.41 9.43
N PHE A 113 -1.36 -11.68 8.33
CA PHE A 113 -1.51 -12.22 6.98
C PHE A 113 -0.30 -11.84 6.12
N SER A 114 0.00 -12.68 5.13
CA SER A 114 1.04 -12.45 4.14
C SER A 114 0.46 -12.43 2.73
N LEU A 115 0.78 -11.40 1.94
CA LEU A 115 0.54 -11.33 0.51
C LEU A 115 1.85 -11.65 -0.22
N THR A 116 1.93 -12.80 -0.87
CA THR A 116 3.06 -13.19 -1.73
C THR A 116 2.94 -12.57 -3.11
N GLY A 117 4.07 -12.23 -3.74
CA GLY A 117 4.05 -11.53 -5.04
C GLY A 117 3.59 -10.08 -4.91
N ALA A 118 3.84 -9.45 -3.76
CA ALA A 118 3.17 -8.22 -3.34
C ALA A 118 3.40 -7.04 -4.31
N ASN A 119 4.57 -6.96 -4.94
CA ASN A 119 4.88 -5.88 -5.88
C ASN A 119 4.28 -6.07 -7.30
N GLY A 120 3.59 -7.20 -7.54
CA GLY A 120 2.98 -7.53 -8.83
C GLY A 120 3.97 -7.87 -9.95
N LEU A 121 5.23 -8.16 -9.62
CA LEU A 121 6.24 -8.70 -10.52
C LEU A 121 6.43 -10.20 -10.25
N GLN A 122 6.69 -10.98 -11.30
CA GLN A 122 7.01 -12.42 -11.19
C GLN A 122 8.45 -12.63 -10.71
#